data_AF-A0A2T3IT19-F1
#
_entry.id   AF-A0A2T3IT19-F1
#
_cell.length_a   1.000
_cell.length_b   1.000
_cell.length_c   1.000
_cell.angle_alpha   90.00
_cell.angle_beta   90.00
_cell.angle_gamma   90.00
#
_symmetry.space_group_name_H-M   'P 1'
#
loop_
_entity.id
_entity.type
_entity.pdbx_description
1 polymer ?
#
loop_
_entity_poly.entity_id
_entity_poly.type
_entity_poly.pdbx_seq_one_letter_code
_entity_poly.pdbx_strand_id
1 'polypeptide(L)'
;MSEMQQEVVVNSTMTPKDQAAKTNALIAYGLMVAGFFTGIAWIIGGIWAMVKKDEAVGTIFEDHYSNIIKTCWWGLGLFIVSFVLAFVVVGYFLAIAVFIWCLFKIIKGLAKLTSNKAYNS
;
A
#
# COMPACT_ATOMS: atom_id res chain seq x y z
N MET A 1 -19.60 -32.76 -19.29
CA MET A 1 -18.22 -32.94 -18.76
C MET A 1 -17.29 -31.79 -19.17
N SER A 2 -17.51 -31.16 -20.32
CA SER A 2 -16.87 -29.89 -20.74
C SER A 2 -17.29 -28.67 -19.90
N GLU A 3 -18.54 -28.62 -19.42
CA GLU A 3 -19.03 -27.51 -18.59
C GLU A 3 -18.43 -27.51 -17.18
N MET A 4 -18.21 -28.68 -16.57
CA MET A 4 -17.49 -28.79 -15.29
C MET A 4 -16.00 -28.45 -15.42
N GLN A 5 -15.38 -28.75 -16.57
CA GLN A 5 -14.01 -28.30 -16.84
C GLN A 5 -13.97 -26.77 -17.02
N GLN A 6 -15.00 -26.18 -17.62
CA GLN A 6 -15.10 -24.73 -17.81
C GLN A 6 -15.39 -24.00 -16.49
N GLU A 7 -16.19 -24.58 -15.59
CA GLU A 7 -16.43 -24.06 -14.24
C GLU A 7 -15.15 -24.08 -13.37
N VAL A 8 -14.33 -25.13 -13.50
CA VAL A 8 -13.03 -25.24 -12.80
C VAL A 8 -11.99 -24.26 -13.37
N VAL A 9 -12.03 -23.93 -14.67
CA VAL A 9 -11.16 -22.90 -15.28
C VAL A 9 -11.66 -21.48 -14.98
N VAL A 10 -12.94 -21.30 -14.64
CA VAL A 10 -13.55 -20.03 -14.19
C VAL A 10 -13.16 -19.68 -12.73
N ASN A 11 -12.61 -20.62 -11.95
CA ASN A 11 -12.11 -20.41 -10.58
C ASN A 11 -10.84 -19.54 -10.44
N SER A 12 -10.66 -18.58 -11.35
CA SER A 12 -9.86 -17.36 -11.11
C SER A 12 -10.57 -16.40 -10.12
N THR A 13 -11.69 -16.81 -9.54
CA THR A 13 -12.53 -16.06 -8.62
C THR A 13 -11.87 -16.00 -7.23
N MET A 14 -11.28 -14.84 -6.95
CA MET A 14 -10.84 -14.46 -5.60
C MET A 14 -11.93 -14.76 -4.58
N THR A 15 -11.57 -15.38 -3.46
CA THR A 15 -12.51 -15.64 -2.37
C THR A 15 -13.10 -14.31 -1.86
N PRO A 16 -14.26 -14.30 -1.19
CA PRO A 16 -14.79 -13.07 -0.59
C PRO A 16 -13.78 -12.39 0.35
N LYS A 17 -12.95 -13.18 1.04
CA LYS A 17 -11.87 -12.68 1.89
C LYS A 17 -10.78 -11.98 1.06
N ASP A 18 -10.34 -12.57 -0.04
CA ASP A 18 -9.34 -11.96 -0.95
C ASP A 18 -9.87 -10.66 -1.55
N GLN A 19 -11.13 -10.62 -1.96
CA GLN A 19 -11.78 -9.42 -2.49
C GLN A 19 -11.83 -8.29 -1.45
N ALA A 20 -12.21 -8.62 -0.21
CA ALA A 20 -12.22 -7.67 0.89
C ALA A 20 -10.80 -7.16 1.20
N ALA A 21 -9.80 -8.04 1.23
CA ALA A 21 -8.41 -7.69 1.44
C ALA A 21 -7.87 -6.77 0.33
N LYS A 22 -8.22 -7.05 -0.94
CA LYS A 22 -7.87 -6.20 -2.08
C LYS A 22 -8.48 -4.80 -1.95
N THR A 23 -9.79 -4.72 -1.69
CA THR A 23 -10.52 -3.46 -1.59
C THR A 23 -9.99 -2.61 -0.43
N ASN A 24 -9.78 -3.19 0.74
CA ASN A 24 -9.24 -2.47 1.89
C ASN A 24 -7.79 -1.99 1.66
N ALA A 25 -6.95 -2.77 0.96
CA ALA A 25 -5.61 -2.33 0.55
C ALA A 25 -5.68 -1.18 -0.45
N LEU A 26 -6.64 -1.19 -1.38
CA LEU A 26 -6.86 -0.12 -2.35
C LEU A 26 -7.30 1.17 -1.65
N ILE A 27 -8.21 1.09 -0.68
CA ILE A 27 -8.63 2.21 0.16
C ILE A 27 -7.41 2.79 0.89
N ALA A 28 -6.60 1.95 1.53
CA ALA A 28 -5.41 2.39 2.24
C ALA A 28 -4.40 3.10 1.33
N TYR A 29 -4.09 2.55 0.15
CA TYR A 29 -3.23 3.24 -0.83
C TYR A 29 -3.85 4.55 -1.32
N GLY A 30 -5.16 4.59 -1.58
CA GLY A 30 -5.86 5.80 -1.98
C GLY A 30 -5.76 6.90 -0.92
N LEU A 31 -5.93 6.55 0.35
CA LEU A 31 -5.75 7.46 1.49
C LEU A 31 -4.31 7.96 1.58
N MET A 32 -3.31 7.11 1.35
CA MET A 32 -1.91 7.54 1.30
C MET A 32 -1.66 8.55 0.17
N VAL A 33 -2.20 8.31 -1.03
CA VAL A 33 -2.06 9.25 -2.15
C VAL A 33 -2.71 10.60 -1.82
N ALA A 34 -3.93 10.60 -1.29
CA ALA A 34 -4.59 11.81 -0.79
C ALA A 34 -3.81 12.48 0.36
N GLY A 35 -3.10 11.66 1.14
CA GLY A 35 -2.22 12.06 2.23
C GLY A 35 -1.05 12.93 1.81
N PHE A 36 -0.54 12.81 0.59
CA PHE A 36 0.53 13.70 0.11
C PHE A 36 0.10 15.17 0.08
N PHE A 37 -1.19 15.46 -0.07
CA PHE A 37 -1.71 16.83 -0.12
C PHE A 37 -2.19 17.36 1.24
N THR A 38 -2.55 16.46 2.15
CA THR A 38 -3.24 16.82 3.40
C THR A 38 -2.46 16.47 4.66
N GLY A 39 -1.50 15.54 4.59
CA GLY A 39 -0.80 14.96 5.74
C GLY A 39 -1.69 14.06 6.61
N ILE A 40 -2.88 14.52 7.01
CA ILE A 40 -3.79 13.76 7.88
C ILE A 40 -4.26 12.47 7.20
N ALA A 41 -4.62 12.52 5.91
CA ALA A 41 -5.05 11.32 5.19
C ALA A 41 -3.91 10.28 5.06
N TRP A 42 -2.64 10.70 5.11
CA TRP A 42 -1.49 9.80 5.11
C TRP A 42 -1.50 8.91 6.36
N ILE A 43 -1.70 9.54 7.52
CA ILE A 43 -1.78 8.85 8.80
C ILE A 43 -3.01 7.96 8.86
N ILE A 44 -4.17 8.45 8.40
CA ILE A 44 -5.39 7.64 8.33
C ILE A 44 -5.17 6.41 7.44
N GLY A 45 -4.54 6.54 6.27
CA GLY A 45 -4.22 5.42 5.39
C GLY A 45 -3.28 4.39 6.03
N GLY A 46 -2.24 4.85 6.73
CA GLY A 46 -1.35 3.98 7.49
C GLY A 46 -2.05 3.23 8.63
N ILE A 47 -2.87 3.93 9.42
CA ILE A 47 -3.67 3.33 10.50
C ILE A 47 -4.70 2.36 9.96
N TRP A 48 -5.40 2.72 8.88
CA TRP A 48 -6.35 1.85 8.21
C TRP A 48 -5.71 0.52 7.83
N ALA A 49 -4.52 0.55 7.24
CA ALA A 49 -3.78 -0.66 6.93
C ALA A 49 -3.38 -1.47 8.17
N MET A 50 -3.00 -0.83 9.28
CA MET A 50 -2.71 -1.57 10.53
C MET A 50 -3.96 -2.30 11.04
N VAL A 51 -5.11 -1.62 11.08
CA VAL A 51 -6.37 -2.18 11.58
C VAL A 51 -6.85 -3.34 10.70
N LYS A 52 -6.71 -3.21 9.37
CA LYS A 52 -7.21 -4.21 8.41
C LYS A 52 -6.22 -5.33 8.08
N LYS A 53 -4.98 -5.26 8.56
CA LYS A 53 -3.94 -6.24 8.25
C LYS A 53 -4.33 -7.65 8.69
N ASP A 54 -4.86 -7.80 9.89
CA ASP A 54 -5.17 -9.13 10.46
C ASP A 54 -6.28 -9.84 9.68
N GLU A 55 -7.22 -9.07 9.11
CA GLU A 55 -8.27 -9.60 8.23
C GLU A 55 -7.70 -10.13 6.90
N ALA A 56 -6.55 -9.61 6.46
CA ALA A 56 -5.89 -10.00 5.21
C ALA A 56 -4.95 -11.21 5.37
N VAL A 57 -4.75 -11.73 6.58
CA VAL A 57 -3.83 -12.86 6.82
C VAL A 57 -4.22 -14.09 6.01
N GLY A 58 -3.24 -14.68 5.32
CA GLY A 58 -3.45 -15.85 4.45
C GLY A 58 -4.09 -15.52 3.10
N THR A 59 -4.34 -14.25 2.79
CA THR A 59 -4.65 -13.80 1.43
C THR A 59 -3.37 -13.47 0.69
N ILE A 60 -3.42 -13.46 -0.65
CA ILE A 60 -2.28 -13.02 -1.47
C ILE A 60 -1.96 -11.52 -1.31
N PHE A 61 -2.83 -10.75 -0.63
CA PHE A 61 -2.72 -9.30 -0.50
C PHE A 61 -2.16 -8.84 0.85
N GLU A 62 -1.87 -9.76 1.77
CA GLU A 62 -1.36 -9.46 3.11
C GLU A 62 -0.10 -8.58 3.08
N ASP A 63 0.78 -8.82 2.11
CA ASP A 63 2.05 -8.12 1.98
C ASP A 63 1.91 -6.66 1.51
N HIS A 64 0.80 -6.29 0.87
CA HIS A 64 0.47 -4.91 0.56
C HIS A 64 0.25 -4.09 1.83
N TYR A 65 -0.42 -4.64 2.84
CA TYR A 65 -0.59 -3.97 4.14
C TYR A 65 0.76 -3.72 4.81
N SER A 66 1.63 -4.72 4.78
CA SER A 66 2.99 -4.57 5.32
C SER A 66 3.79 -3.50 4.56
N ASN A 67 3.63 -3.40 3.23
CA ASN A 67 4.23 -2.33 2.44
C ASN A 67 3.69 -0.95 2.84
N ILE A 68 2.37 -0.81 2.97
CA ILE A 68 1.69 0.44 3.34
C ILE A 68 2.17 0.92 4.72
N ILE A 69 2.11 0.04 5.72
CA ILE A 69 2.50 0.35 7.10
C ILE A 69 3.97 0.79 7.16
N LYS A 70 4.87 0.03 6.52
CA LYS A 70 6.31 0.39 6.49
C LYS A 70 6.53 1.71 5.78
N THR A 71 5.87 1.95 4.64
CA THR A 71 6.03 3.19 3.86
C THR A 71 5.48 4.38 4.62
N CYS A 72 4.37 4.21 5.34
CA CYS A 72 3.79 5.25 6.19
C CYS A 72 4.78 5.70 7.28
N TRP A 73 5.28 4.76 8.07
CA TRP A 73 6.12 5.08 9.23
C TRP A 73 7.54 5.50 8.85
N TRP A 74 8.17 4.83 7.88
CA TRP A 74 9.47 5.28 7.37
C TRP A 74 9.36 6.61 6.64
N GLY A 75 8.31 6.80 5.83
CA GLY A 75 8.06 8.07 5.15
C GLY A 75 7.90 9.20 6.15
N LEU A 76 7.09 9.00 7.19
CA LEU A 76 6.87 10.00 8.24
C LEU A 76 8.15 10.29 9.03
N GLY A 77 8.86 9.25 9.48
CA GLY A 77 10.11 9.41 10.23
C GLY A 77 11.19 10.12 9.41
N LEU A 78 11.40 9.71 8.16
CA LEU A 78 12.38 10.34 7.28
C LEU A 78 11.96 11.76 6.87
N PHE A 79 10.66 12.03 6.75
CA PHE A 79 10.16 13.39 6.52
C PHE A 79 10.46 14.31 7.70
N ILE A 80 10.24 13.85 8.94
CA ILE A 80 10.62 14.59 10.16
C ILE A 80 12.13 14.86 10.17
N VAL A 81 12.95 13.85 9.86
CA VAL A 81 14.41 14.02 9.75
C VAL A 81 14.77 15.04 8.67
N SER A 82 14.13 14.96 7.50
CA SER A 82 14.36 15.90 6.39
C SER A 82 13.97 17.33 6.77
N PHE A 83 12.89 17.50 7.53
CA PHE A 83 12.43 18.80 8.03
C PHE A 83 13.42 19.40 9.03
N VAL A 84 13.96 18.61 9.96
CA VAL A 84 15.02 19.06 10.87
C VAL A 84 16.30 19.38 10.09
N LEU A 85 16.64 18.59 9.09
CA LEU A 85 17.79 18.87 8.22
C LEU A 85 17.54 20.03 7.27
N ALA A 86 16.32 20.55 7.09
CA ALA A 86 16.03 21.61 6.12
C ALA A 86 16.72 22.95 6.44
N PHE A 87 17.15 23.15 7.69
CA PHE A 87 18.02 24.28 8.06
C PHE A 87 19.38 24.23 7.36
N VAL A 88 19.78 23.07 6.85
CA VAL A 88 20.87 22.91 5.89
C VAL A 88 20.29 22.47 4.53
N VAL A 89 20.90 22.90 3.43
CA VAL A 89 20.38 22.61 2.06
C VAL A 89 20.17 21.09 1.82
N VAL A 90 20.89 20.24 2.55
CA VAL A 90 20.78 18.78 2.52
C VAL A 90 19.37 18.26 2.83
N GLY A 91 18.61 18.92 3.73
CA GLY A 91 17.26 18.47 4.08
C GLY A 91 16.29 18.46 2.91
N TYR A 92 16.43 19.38 1.95
CA TYR A 92 15.61 19.43 0.75
C TYR A 92 15.87 18.23 -0.16
N PHE A 93 17.13 17.86 -0.36
CA PHE A 93 17.48 16.67 -1.15
C PHE A 93 16.95 15.39 -0.51
N LEU A 94 17.04 15.29 0.83
CA LEU A 94 16.49 14.17 1.56
C LEU A 94 14.95 14.12 1.44
N ALA A 95 14.27 15.26 1.58
CA ALA A 95 12.81 15.34 1.44
C ALA A 95 12.35 14.86 0.05
N ILE A 96 13.05 15.27 -1.02
CA ILE A 96 12.77 14.84 -2.40
C ILE A 96 13.01 13.34 -2.55
N ALA A 97 14.13 12.81 -2.03
CA ALA A 97 14.45 11.40 -2.08
C ALA A 97 13.38 10.54 -1.37
N VAL A 98 12.94 10.98 -0.18
CA VAL A 98 11.87 10.33 0.59
C VAL A 98 10.54 10.38 -0.16
N PHE A 99 10.21 11.53 -0.75
CA PHE A 99 8.99 11.70 -1.55
C PHE A 99 8.95 10.72 -2.73
N ILE A 100 10.04 10.67 -3.52
CA ILE A 100 10.15 9.74 -4.66
C ILE A 100 10.08 8.29 -4.19
N TRP A 101 10.78 7.94 -3.11
CA TRP A 101 10.75 6.59 -2.54
C TRP A 101 9.33 6.17 -2.12
N CYS A 102 8.62 7.03 -1.38
CA CYS A 102 7.23 6.82 -1.00
C CYS A 102 6.33 6.64 -2.23
N LEU A 103 6.47 7.52 -3.22
CA LEU A 103 5.68 7.50 -4.45
C LEU A 103 5.88 6.19 -5.21
N PHE A 104 7.14 5.78 -5.41
CA PHE A 104 7.48 4.50 -6.04
C PHE A 104 6.86 3.31 -5.30
N LYS A 105 6.96 3.27 -3.96
CA LYS A 105 6.43 2.17 -3.15
C LYS A 105 4.91 2.06 -3.23
N ILE A 106 4.21 3.20 -3.29
CA ILE A 106 2.76 3.26 -3.45
C ILE A 106 2.35 2.86 -4.86
N ILE A 107 2.96 3.43 -5.90
CA ILE A 107 2.63 3.12 -7.31
C ILE A 107 2.92 1.64 -7.61
N LYS A 108 4.06 1.11 -7.17
CA LYS A 108 4.38 -0.32 -7.33
C LYS A 108 3.34 -1.20 -6.65
N GLY A 109 2.91 -0.79 -5.45
CA GLY A 109 1.84 -1.47 -4.70
C GLY A 109 0.52 -1.46 -5.45
N LEU A 110 0.05 -0.28 -5.85
CA LEU A 110 -1.18 -0.12 -6.63
C LEU A 110 -1.16 -0.92 -7.93
N ALA A 111 -0.08 -0.84 -8.71
CA ALA A 111 0.05 -1.56 -9.96
C ALA A 111 -0.04 -3.09 -9.78
N LYS A 112 0.62 -3.63 -8.74
CA LYS A 112 0.51 -5.07 -8.42
C LYS A 112 -0.87 -5.43 -7.89
N LEU A 113 -1.46 -4.58 -7.04
CA LEU A 113 -2.76 -4.81 -6.43
C LEU A 113 -3.87 -4.86 -7.47
N THR A 114 -3.92 -3.89 -8.39
CA THR A 114 -4.90 -3.85 -9.48
C THR A 114 -4.73 -5.01 -10.44
N SER A 115 -3.51 -5.53 -10.59
CA SER A 115 -3.18 -6.74 -11.37
C SER A 115 -3.42 -8.07 -10.64
N ASN A 116 -4.05 -8.06 -9.46
CA ASN A 116 -4.28 -9.26 -8.63
C ASN A 116 -2.98 -10.02 -8.26
N LYS A 117 -1.90 -9.29 -7.97
CA LYS A 117 -0.60 -9.86 -7.59
C LYS A 117 -0.21 -9.49 -6.15
N ALA A 118 0.48 -10.40 -5.47
CA ALA A 118 1.13 -10.13 -4.20
C ALA A 118 2.23 -9.07 -4.37
N TYR A 119 2.43 -8.21 -3.38
CA TYR A 119 3.42 -7.14 -3.42
C TYR A 119 4.87 -7.66 -3.61
N ASN A 120 5.21 -8.78 -2.97
CA ASN A 120 6.53 -9.42 -2.99
C ASN A 120 6.63 -10.59 -3.99
N SER A 121 5.62 -10.80 -4.84
CA SER A 121 5.73 -11.75 -5.97
C SER A 121 6.72 -11.30 -7.04
#